data_AF-A0A972RVV5-F1
#
_entry.id   AF-A0A972RVV5-F1
#
_cell.length_a   1.000
_cell.length_b   1.000
_cell.length_c   1.000
_cell.angle_alpha   90.00
_cell.angle_beta   90.00
_cell.angle_gamma   90.00
#
_symmetry.space_group_name_H-M   'P 1'
#
loop_
_entity.id
_entity.type
_entity.pdbx_description
1 polymer ?
#
loop_
_entity_poly.entity_id
_entity_poly.type
_entity_poly.pdbx_seq_one_letter_code
_entity_poly.pdbx_strand_id
1 'polypeptide(L)'
;MYPTISEFLKAVFGVDIPLPIQSYGFFVATAFLVGIWVMVKEMKRKEKQGLLQSTEKRIFIGEPAKPQEIIISAIVGFFIGYKLLAAVLQYSLFVANPGDFILSSNGSIIGGILGALISGFLTWKDKEKTKLDKPKWITKTIQPHEHAGQILFVAGITGLLGAKIFHNLENWDDLMADPMRALLSFSGLSFLGGLILGGISVYIYVKRNKISVVHFLDVVAIVLPLGYAIGRIGCQVSGDGCWGVFNEAFADEGTIPAVAYQMGHVASFQPPEWLSFLPDWLFAYTYPHNIGNEGVLIPNCTWAHCHVLPAPVFPTPIYETTMMLILFGVLSFLKKKIRIPGMLFAIYFTFAGLERFLIEKIRVNNLYKIGNFEITQAEIISSLMMITGTIAIFILYKNKDKMIAKYGD
;
A
#
# COMPACT_ATOMS: atom_id res chain seq x y z
N MET A 1 5.00 13.56 -15.37
CA MET A 1 4.35 12.75 -14.32
C MET A 1 2.89 13.13 -14.29
N TYR A 2 2.05 12.26 -13.74
CA TYR A 2 0.62 12.47 -13.63
C TYR A 2 0.21 12.39 -12.16
N PRO A 3 0.41 13.48 -11.40
CA PRO A 3 -0.01 13.57 -10.00
C PRO A 3 -1.47 13.17 -9.77
N THR A 4 -2.36 13.58 -10.69
CA THR A 4 -3.78 13.23 -10.69
C THR A 4 -4.18 12.37 -11.90
N ILE A 5 -5.26 11.60 -11.75
CA ILE A 5 -5.85 10.84 -12.85
C ILE A 5 -6.37 11.78 -13.96
N SER A 6 -6.82 12.98 -13.58
CA SER A 6 -7.25 14.03 -14.52
C SER A 6 -6.14 14.43 -15.49
N GLU A 7 -4.94 14.65 -14.98
CA GLU A 7 -3.77 15.01 -15.79
C GLU A 7 -3.35 13.86 -16.72
N PHE A 8 -3.45 12.62 -16.24
CA PHE A 8 -3.24 11.44 -17.09
C PHE A 8 -4.26 11.38 -18.23
N LEU A 9 -5.55 11.56 -17.94
CA LEU A 9 -6.60 11.53 -18.96
C LEU A 9 -6.45 12.66 -19.99
N LYS A 10 -6.07 13.86 -19.53
CA LYS A 10 -5.80 15.00 -20.39
C LYS A 10 -4.60 14.75 -21.31
N ALA A 11 -3.52 14.20 -20.79
CA ALA A 11 -2.31 13.95 -21.56
C ALA A 11 -2.46 12.81 -22.57
N VAL A 12 -3.12 11.71 -22.18
CA VAL A 12 -3.20 10.50 -23.01
C VAL A 12 -4.39 10.53 -23.97
N PHE A 13 -5.53 11.06 -23.53
CA PHE A 13 -6.78 11.03 -24.30
C PHE A 13 -7.26 12.42 -24.73
N GLY A 14 -6.61 13.51 -24.31
CA GLY A 14 -7.07 14.88 -24.58
C GLY A 14 -8.32 15.28 -23.80
N VAL A 15 -8.71 14.49 -22.79
CA VAL A 15 -9.96 14.66 -22.05
C VAL A 15 -9.71 15.42 -20.74
N ASP A 16 -10.21 16.66 -20.64
CA ASP A 16 -10.05 17.52 -19.46
C ASP A 16 -11.24 17.36 -18.50
N ILE A 17 -11.19 16.33 -17.65
CA ILE A 17 -12.17 16.11 -16.58
C ILE A 17 -11.47 16.31 -15.24
N PRO A 18 -11.86 17.32 -14.43
CA PRO A 18 -11.23 17.61 -13.16
C PRO A 18 -11.69 16.61 -12.08
N LEU A 19 -11.10 15.43 -12.05
CA LEU A 19 -11.32 14.40 -11.03
C LEU A 19 -10.43 14.64 -9.79
N PRO A 20 -10.98 14.57 -8.56
CA PRO A 20 -10.24 14.73 -7.30
C PRO A 20 -9.49 13.44 -6.92
N ILE A 21 -8.91 12.73 -7.89
CA ILE A 21 -8.30 11.41 -7.69
C ILE A 21 -6.80 11.54 -7.91
N GLN A 22 -6.05 11.46 -6.81
CA GLN A 22 -4.60 11.38 -6.82
C GLN A 22 -4.17 10.02 -7.37
N SER A 23 -3.23 10.03 -8.32
CA SER A 23 -2.76 8.82 -8.99
C SER A 23 -2.12 7.83 -8.01
N TYR A 24 -1.34 8.32 -7.04
CA TYR A 24 -0.76 7.47 -5.99
C TYR A 24 -1.87 6.74 -5.20
N GLY A 25 -2.88 7.48 -4.73
CA GLY A 25 -4.02 6.90 -4.00
C GLY A 25 -4.80 5.88 -4.83
N PHE A 26 -4.98 6.14 -6.13
CA PHE A 26 -5.60 5.20 -7.06
C PHE A 26 -4.83 3.87 -7.15
N PHE A 27 -3.51 3.92 -7.28
CA PHE A 27 -2.68 2.71 -7.33
C PHE A 27 -2.64 1.98 -5.97
N VAL A 28 -2.62 2.70 -4.85
CA VAL A 28 -2.75 2.09 -3.51
C VAL A 28 -4.09 1.36 -3.36
N ALA A 29 -5.21 1.98 -3.76
CA ALA A 29 -6.51 1.34 -3.75
C ALA A 29 -6.54 0.10 -4.67
N THR A 30 -5.94 0.20 -5.85
CA THR A 30 -5.79 -0.93 -6.78
C THR A 30 -4.97 -2.07 -6.17
N ALA A 31 -3.87 -1.76 -5.47
CA ALA A 31 -3.04 -2.74 -4.77
C ALA A 31 -3.85 -3.51 -3.71
N PHE A 32 -4.71 -2.82 -2.97
CA PHE A 32 -5.61 -3.48 -2.00
C PHE A 32 -6.64 -4.39 -2.68
N LEU A 33 -7.29 -3.94 -3.75
CA LEU A 33 -8.29 -4.72 -4.49
C LEU A 33 -7.68 -5.96 -5.16
N VAL A 34 -6.52 -5.80 -5.79
CA VAL A 34 -5.78 -6.92 -6.38
C VAL A 34 -5.27 -7.85 -5.29
N GLY A 35 -4.75 -7.30 -4.19
CA GLY A 35 -4.23 -8.06 -3.06
C GLY A 35 -5.29 -8.95 -2.41
N ILE A 36 -6.50 -8.42 -2.14
CA ILE A 36 -7.61 -9.23 -1.59
C ILE A 36 -8.06 -10.30 -2.59
N TRP A 37 -8.15 -9.97 -3.87
CA TRP A 37 -8.52 -10.92 -4.91
C TRP A 37 -7.53 -12.10 -4.99
N VAL A 38 -6.22 -11.80 -5.01
CA VAL A 38 -5.17 -12.83 -4.99
C VAL A 38 -5.19 -13.62 -3.69
N MET A 39 -5.36 -12.95 -2.54
CA MET A 39 -5.44 -13.62 -1.25
C MET A 39 -6.59 -14.62 -1.20
N VAL A 40 -7.80 -14.22 -1.61
CA VAL A 40 -8.97 -15.12 -1.70
C VAL A 40 -8.67 -16.30 -2.62
N LYS A 41 -8.05 -16.06 -3.78
CA LYS A 41 -7.69 -17.13 -4.73
C LYS A 41 -6.70 -18.13 -4.14
N GLU A 42 -5.67 -17.66 -3.44
CA GLU A 42 -4.67 -18.49 -2.81
C GLU A 42 -5.18 -19.22 -1.57
N MET A 43 -6.05 -18.59 -0.77
CA MET A 43 -6.73 -19.26 0.35
C MET A 43 -7.64 -20.37 -0.17
N LYS A 44 -8.47 -20.11 -1.18
CA LYS A 44 -9.28 -21.16 -1.84
C LYS A 44 -8.43 -22.29 -2.40
N ARG A 45 -7.24 -21.99 -2.92
CA ARG A 45 -6.30 -23.03 -3.39
C ARG A 45 -5.83 -23.92 -2.24
N LYS A 46 -5.43 -23.34 -1.11
CA LYS A 46 -4.99 -24.10 0.06
C LYS A 46 -6.14 -24.84 0.77
N GLU A 47 -7.36 -24.30 0.74
CA GLU A 47 -8.58 -25.01 1.18
C GLU A 47 -8.82 -26.27 0.34
N LYS A 48 -8.74 -26.17 -0.99
CA LYS A 48 -8.86 -27.34 -1.88
C LYS A 48 -7.79 -28.40 -1.64
N GLN A 49 -6.67 -28.02 -1.02
CA GLN A 49 -5.58 -28.92 -0.65
C GLN A 49 -5.73 -29.50 0.75
N GLY A 50 -6.78 -29.16 1.51
CA GLY A 50 -6.95 -29.59 2.92
C GLY A 50 -6.13 -28.78 3.94
N LEU A 51 -5.23 -27.91 3.47
CA LEU A 51 -4.25 -27.20 4.31
C LEU A 51 -4.85 -26.06 5.15
N LEU A 52 -6.01 -25.54 4.76
CA LEU A 52 -6.76 -24.53 5.51
C LEU A 52 -8.16 -25.07 5.81
N GLN A 53 -8.46 -25.26 7.09
CA GLN A 53 -9.70 -25.86 7.56
C GLN A 53 -10.76 -24.82 7.91
N SER A 54 -12.02 -25.13 7.58
CA SER A 54 -13.17 -24.31 7.96
C SER A 54 -13.44 -24.36 9.45
N THR A 55 -13.99 -23.27 10.00
CA THR A 55 -14.38 -23.22 11.41
C THR A 55 -15.90 -23.13 11.53
N GLU A 56 -16.46 -23.89 12.46
CA GLU A 56 -17.87 -23.76 12.83
C GLU A 56 -18.04 -22.65 13.86
N LYS A 57 -18.89 -21.67 13.57
CA LYS A 57 -19.30 -20.66 14.54
C LYS A 57 -20.82 -20.66 14.71
N ARG A 58 -21.26 -20.65 15.96
CA ARG A 58 -22.67 -20.41 16.29
C ARG A 58 -22.93 -18.92 16.12
N ILE A 59 -23.76 -18.57 15.15
CA ILE A 59 -24.20 -17.20 14.91
C ILE A 59 -25.67 -17.08 15.29
N PHE A 60 -26.00 -15.99 15.97
CA PHE A 60 -27.37 -15.65 16.33
C PHE A 60 -27.99 -14.88 15.17
N ILE A 61 -29.01 -15.45 14.52
CA ILE A 61 -29.67 -14.85 13.35
C ILE A 61 -31.14 -14.63 13.67
N GLY A 62 -31.71 -13.56 13.09
CA GLY A 62 -33.14 -13.31 13.12
C GLY A 62 -33.60 -12.31 14.18
N GLU A 63 -32.69 -11.62 14.87
CA GLU A 63 -33.07 -10.51 15.76
C GLU A 63 -33.71 -9.35 14.97
N PRO A 64 -34.75 -8.70 15.51
CA PRO A 64 -35.28 -7.47 14.95
C PRO A 64 -34.23 -6.35 15.01
N ALA A 65 -34.39 -5.34 14.14
CA ALA A 65 -33.50 -4.18 14.14
C ALA A 65 -33.51 -3.49 15.52
N LYS A 66 -32.38 -3.49 16.21
CA LYS A 66 -32.23 -2.79 17.49
C LYS A 66 -32.23 -1.28 17.21
N PRO A 67 -32.96 -0.45 17.99
CA PRO A 67 -32.94 1.01 17.82
C PRO A 67 -31.53 1.59 17.83
N GLN A 68 -30.63 1.03 18.65
CA GLN A 68 -29.23 1.42 18.73
C GLN A 68 -28.47 1.23 17.41
N GLU A 69 -28.68 0.12 16.70
CA GLU A 69 -28.01 -0.14 15.41
C GLU A 69 -28.47 0.86 14.34
N ILE A 70 -29.76 1.17 14.33
CA ILE A 70 -30.34 2.16 13.41
C ILE A 70 -29.79 3.56 13.72
N ILE A 71 -29.72 3.94 15.00
CA ILE A 71 -29.18 5.24 15.43
C ILE A 71 -27.70 5.37 15.06
N ILE A 72 -26.89 4.35 15.33
CA ILE A 72 -25.45 4.35 14.96
C ILE A 72 -25.31 4.49 13.45
N SER A 73 -26.09 3.72 12.69
CA SER A 73 -26.09 3.81 11.22
C SER A 73 -26.52 5.19 10.72
N ALA A 74 -27.54 5.80 11.34
CA ALA A 74 -27.98 7.14 11.01
C ALA A 74 -26.92 8.20 11.32
N ILE A 75 -26.20 8.08 12.44
CA ILE A 75 -25.08 8.99 12.78
C ILE A 75 -23.95 8.85 11.77
N VAL A 76 -23.55 7.63 11.43
CA VAL A 76 -22.51 7.39 10.40
C VAL A 76 -22.96 7.93 9.04
N GLY A 77 -24.21 7.66 8.66
CA GLY A 77 -24.84 8.20 7.47
C GLY A 77 -24.87 9.73 7.46
N PHE A 78 -25.08 10.37 8.61
CA PHE A 78 -25.02 11.82 8.75
C PHE A 78 -23.65 12.37 8.37
N PHE A 79 -22.57 11.87 8.97
CA PHE A 79 -21.23 12.38 8.66
C PHE A 79 -20.83 12.13 7.20
N ILE A 80 -21.16 10.96 6.67
CA ILE A 80 -20.91 10.63 5.25
C ILE A 80 -21.69 11.59 4.34
N GLY A 81 -23.01 11.74 4.56
CA GLY A 81 -23.84 12.64 3.77
C GLY A 81 -23.45 14.11 3.91
N TYR A 82 -23.05 14.54 5.11
CA TYR A 82 -22.58 15.89 5.43
C TYR A 82 -21.38 16.27 4.55
N LYS A 83 -20.45 15.34 4.36
CA LYS A 83 -19.28 15.53 3.51
C LYS A 83 -19.56 15.33 2.04
N LEU A 84 -20.26 14.25 1.67
CA LEU A 84 -20.50 13.92 0.26
C LEU A 84 -21.30 15.01 -0.47
N LEU A 85 -22.40 15.48 0.11
CA LEU A 85 -23.19 16.52 -0.56
C LEU A 85 -22.41 17.83 -0.64
N ALA A 86 -21.63 18.17 0.39
CA ALA A 86 -20.78 19.35 0.35
C ALA A 86 -19.66 19.24 -0.70
N ALA A 87 -19.07 18.05 -0.88
CA ALA A 87 -18.07 17.80 -1.92
C ALA A 87 -18.65 17.98 -3.32
N VAL A 88 -19.93 17.64 -3.53
CA VAL A 88 -20.63 17.87 -4.81
C VAL A 88 -20.97 19.34 -5.00
N LEU A 89 -21.49 20.01 -3.97
CA LEU A 89 -21.91 21.41 -4.05
C LEU A 89 -20.71 22.39 -4.12
N GLN A 90 -19.61 22.06 -3.44
CA GLN A 90 -18.37 22.83 -3.40
C GLN A 90 -17.27 22.07 -4.16
N TYR A 91 -17.60 21.60 -5.36
CA TYR A 91 -16.73 20.74 -6.15
C TYR A 91 -15.35 21.35 -6.43
N SER A 92 -15.30 22.64 -6.73
CA SER A 92 -14.03 23.36 -6.96
C SER A 92 -13.10 23.32 -5.74
N LEU A 93 -13.64 23.51 -4.54
CA LEU A 93 -12.88 23.46 -3.29
C LEU A 93 -12.41 22.03 -2.97
N PHE A 94 -13.27 21.04 -3.22
CA PHE A 94 -12.95 19.64 -3.00
C PHE A 94 -11.85 19.14 -3.94
N VAL A 95 -11.91 19.48 -5.23
CA VAL A 95 -10.90 19.09 -6.21
C VAL A 95 -9.55 19.75 -5.96
N ALA A 96 -9.54 21.00 -5.49
CA ALA A 96 -8.31 21.70 -5.17
C ALA A 96 -7.52 21.03 -4.04
N ASN A 97 -8.18 20.69 -2.92
CA ASN A 97 -7.53 20.06 -1.77
C ASN A 97 -8.44 19.02 -1.09
N PRO A 98 -8.49 17.77 -1.63
CA PRO A 98 -9.40 16.74 -1.10
C PRO A 98 -9.14 16.39 0.37
N GLY A 99 -7.86 16.30 0.78
CA GLY A 99 -7.47 15.94 2.15
C GLY A 99 -7.94 16.96 3.19
N ASP A 100 -7.65 18.24 2.95
CA ASP A 100 -8.06 19.33 3.82
C ASP A 100 -9.58 19.49 3.85
N PHE A 101 -10.25 19.31 2.71
CA PHE A 101 -11.70 19.33 2.65
C PHE A 101 -12.34 18.25 3.55
N ILE A 102 -11.80 17.04 3.54
CA ILE A 102 -12.28 15.93 4.38
C ILE A 102 -12.12 16.25 5.87
N LEU A 103 -10.99 16.84 6.29
CA LEU A 103 -10.74 17.21 7.70
C LEU A 103 -11.37 18.52 8.14
N SER A 104 -11.77 19.38 7.20
CA SER A 104 -12.36 20.68 7.52
C SER A 104 -13.71 20.56 8.25
N SER A 105 -14.17 21.65 8.84
CA SER A 105 -15.55 21.76 9.34
C SER A 105 -16.58 21.93 8.22
N ASN A 106 -16.15 22.16 6.98
CA ASN A 106 -17.05 22.38 5.85
C ASN A 106 -17.90 21.15 5.57
N GLY A 107 -19.21 21.35 5.43
CA GLY A 107 -20.14 20.31 5.05
C GLY A 107 -21.56 20.84 4.84
N SER A 108 -22.49 19.93 4.54
CA SER A 108 -23.88 20.22 4.24
C SER A 108 -24.79 19.53 5.23
N ILE A 109 -25.44 20.30 6.11
CA ILE A 109 -26.39 19.75 7.10
C ILE A 109 -27.51 18.99 6.39
N ILE A 110 -28.00 19.50 5.26
CA ILE A 110 -29.01 18.83 4.42
C ILE A 110 -28.49 17.48 3.95
N GLY A 111 -27.24 17.43 3.49
CA GLY A 111 -26.58 16.19 3.08
C GLY A 111 -26.50 15.20 4.23
N GLY A 112 -26.18 15.68 5.44
CA GLY A 112 -26.15 14.87 6.64
C GLY A 112 -27.52 14.30 6.99
N ILE A 113 -28.58 15.10 6.96
CA ILE A 113 -29.94 14.62 7.24
C ILE A 113 -30.36 13.54 6.23
N LEU A 114 -30.11 13.78 4.93
CA LEU A 114 -30.40 12.79 3.88
C LEU A 114 -29.59 11.50 4.07
N GLY A 115 -28.29 11.61 4.36
CA GLY A 115 -27.43 10.45 4.62
C GLY A 115 -27.88 9.66 5.85
N ALA A 116 -28.31 10.33 6.91
CA ALA A 116 -28.84 9.69 8.12
C ALA A 116 -30.12 8.90 7.83
N LEU A 117 -31.06 9.50 7.11
CA LEU A 117 -32.33 8.87 6.73
C LEU A 117 -32.09 7.65 5.83
N ILE A 118 -31.24 7.78 4.81
CA ILE A 118 -30.90 6.69 3.88
C ILE A 118 -30.23 5.54 4.64
N SER A 119 -29.18 5.82 5.42
CA SER A 119 -28.43 4.77 6.12
C SER A 119 -29.27 4.05 7.18
N GLY A 120 -30.03 4.81 7.97
CA GLY A 120 -30.97 4.27 8.94
C GLY A 120 -32.03 3.39 8.30
N PHE A 121 -32.64 3.84 7.19
CA PHE A 121 -33.61 3.07 6.44
C PHE A 121 -33.03 1.79 5.83
N LEU A 122 -31.84 1.85 5.21
CA LEU A 122 -31.17 0.68 4.65
C LEU A 122 -30.86 -0.36 5.72
N THR A 123 -30.39 0.09 6.89
CA THR A 123 -30.09 -0.79 8.04
C THR A 123 -31.35 -1.46 8.57
N TRP A 124 -32.43 -0.69 8.74
CA TRP A 124 -33.72 -1.25 9.11
C TRP A 124 -34.23 -2.27 8.09
N LYS A 125 -34.16 -1.93 6.79
CA LYS A 125 -34.62 -2.80 5.69
C LYS A 125 -33.84 -4.11 5.63
N ASP A 126 -32.52 -4.07 5.78
CA ASP A 126 -31.70 -5.27 5.76
C ASP A 126 -31.95 -6.17 6.98
N LYS A 127 -32.17 -5.56 8.16
CA LYS A 127 -32.53 -6.30 9.36
C LYS A 127 -33.91 -6.93 9.24
N GLU A 128 -34.90 -6.21 8.73
CA GLU A 128 -36.25 -6.73 8.53
C GLU A 128 -36.29 -7.87 7.51
N LYS A 129 -35.46 -7.83 6.45
CA LYS A 129 -35.29 -8.95 5.50
C LYS A 129 -34.73 -10.21 6.14
N THR A 130 -33.87 -10.06 7.15
CA THR A 130 -33.20 -11.18 7.83
C THR A 130 -33.89 -11.62 9.13
N LYS A 131 -34.99 -10.94 9.49
CA LYS A 131 -35.78 -11.20 10.68
C LYS A 131 -36.47 -12.56 10.58
N LEU A 132 -36.40 -13.33 11.65
CA LEU A 132 -37.11 -14.60 11.79
C LEU A 132 -38.14 -14.46 12.90
N ASP A 133 -39.27 -15.15 12.79
CA ASP A 133 -40.34 -15.13 13.82
C ASP A 133 -39.83 -15.55 15.20
N LYS A 134 -38.77 -16.38 15.23
CA LYS A 134 -38.01 -16.72 16.44
C LYS A 134 -36.52 -16.69 16.11
N PRO A 135 -35.73 -15.79 16.73
CA PRO A 135 -34.28 -15.80 16.59
C PRO A 135 -33.71 -17.15 17.01
N LYS A 136 -32.75 -17.67 16.24
CA LYS A 136 -32.15 -18.99 16.49
C LYS A 136 -30.64 -18.95 16.36
N TRP A 137 -29.98 -19.77 17.16
CA TRP A 137 -28.57 -20.09 17.00
C TRP A 137 -28.41 -21.08 15.84
N ILE A 138 -27.72 -20.67 14.79
CA ILE A 138 -27.40 -21.53 13.65
C ILE A 138 -25.89 -21.74 13.63
N THR A 139 -25.46 -22.99 13.48
CA THR A 139 -24.05 -23.31 13.23
C THR A 139 -23.75 -22.97 11.78
N LYS A 140 -22.96 -21.93 11.55
CA LYS A 140 -22.46 -21.57 10.21
C LYS A 140 -21.01 -22.01 10.09
N THR A 141 -20.73 -22.78 9.05
CA THR A 141 -19.36 -23.10 8.63
C THR A 141 -18.78 -21.89 7.91
N ILE A 142 -17.74 -21.29 8.48
CA ILE A 142 -17.02 -20.15 7.90
C ILE A 142 -15.77 -20.70 7.21
N GLN A 143 -15.67 -20.44 5.91
CA GLN A 143 -14.51 -20.84 5.12
C GLN A 143 -13.35 -19.87 5.36
N PRO A 144 -12.08 -20.34 5.36
CA PRO A 144 -10.91 -19.49 5.59
C PRO A 144 -10.86 -18.25 4.67
N HIS A 145 -11.16 -18.39 3.38
CA HIS A 145 -11.13 -17.30 2.41
C HIS A 145 -12.17 -16.19 2.70
N GLU A 146 -13.24 -16.49 3.44
CA GLU A 146 -14.22 -15.48 3.87
C GLU A 146 -13.60 -14.47 4.84
N HIS A 147 -12.47 -14.80 5.47
CA HIS A 147 -11.74 -13.91 6.38
C HIS A 147 -10.86 -12.87 5.67
N ALA A 148 -10.65 -12.98 4.35
CA ALA A 148 -9.69 -12.13 3.64
C ALA A 148 -10.02 -10.63 3.77
N GLY A 149 -11.30 -10.26 3.73
CA GLY A 149 -11.74 -8.87 3.90
C GLY A 149 -11.49 -8.34 5.31
N GLN A 150 -11.76 -9.13 6.34
CA GLN A 150 -11.53 -8.75 7.73
C GLN A 150 -10.04 -8.68 8.05
N ILE A 151 -9.23 -9.58 7.48
CA ILE A 151 -7.77 -9.53 7.59
C ILE A 151 -7.26 -8.22 6.99
N LEU A 152 -7.71 -7.87 5.79
CA LEU A 152 -7.34 -6.61 5.15
C LEU A 152 -7.78 -5.40 5.98
N PHE A 153 -9.02 -5.41 6.48
CA PHE A 153 -9.54 -4.34 7.32
C PHE A 153 -8.72 -4.16 8.60
N VAL A 154 -8.42 -5.26 9.32
CA VAL A 154 -7.59 -5.23 10.51
C VAL A 154 -6.20 -4.69 10.17
N ALA A 155 -5.57 -5.20 9.10
CA ALA A 155 -4.25 -4.76 8.67
C ALA A 155 -4.20 -3.27 8.31
N GLY A 156 -5.21 -2.78 7.57
CA GLY A 156 -5.29 -1.39 7.14
C GLY A 156 -5.48 -0.43 8.32
N ILE A 157 -6.41 -0.73 9.23
CA ILE A 157 -6.69 0.12 10.39
C ILE A 157 -5.51 0.12 11.37
N THR A 158 -5.05 -1.05 11.80
CA THR A 158 -3.97 -1.10 12.80
C THR A 158 -2.61 -0.75 12.21
N GLY A 159 -2.40 -0.98 10.91
CA GLY A 159 -1.23 -0.51 10.18
C GLY A 159 -1.19 1.01 10.08
N LEU A 160 -2.30 1.67 9.72
CA LEU A 160 -2.35 3.12 9.68
C LEU A 160 -2.15 3.74 11.07
N LEU A 161 -2.83 3.19 12.09
CA LEU A 161 -2.66 3.61 13.48
C LEU A 161 -1.21 3.43 13.96
N GLY A 162 -0.60 2.28 13.67
CA GLY A 162 0.78 2.02 14.05
C GLY A 162 1.77 2.94 13.35
N ALA A 163 1.56 3.20 12.06
CA ALA A 163 2.40 4.12 11.31
C ALA A 163 2.35 5.54 11.89
N LYS A 164 1.17 5.99 12.30
CA LYS A 164 1.00 7.30 12.92
C LYS A 164 1.60 7.38 14.32
N ILE A 165 1.37 6.36 15.15
CA ILE A 165 1.93 6.30 16.51
C ILE A 165 3.46 6.35 16.46
N PHE A 166 4.09 5.52 15.62
CA PHE A 166 5.55 5.49 15.53
C PHE A 166 6.12 6.78 14.95
N HIS A 167 5.49 7.37 13.95
CA HIS A 167 5.94 8.67 13.43
C HIS A 167 5.95 9.75 14.51
N ASN A 168 4.92 9.79 15.34
CA ASN A 168 4.83 10.75 16.44
C ASN A 168 5.82 10.44 17.59
N LEU A 169 6.20 9.17 17.78
CA LEU A 169 7.26 8.78 18.71
C LEU A 169 8.65 9.12 18.18
N GLU A 170 8.86 8.98 16.88
CA GLU A 170 10.11 9.36 16.19
C GLU A 170 10.28 10.90 16.18
N ASN A 171 9.18 11.65 16.07
CA ASN A 171 9.16 13.12 16.03
C ASN A 171 8.47 13.68 17.29
N TRP A 172 8.99 13.32 18.45
CA TRP A 172 8.40 13.67 19.74
C TRP A 172 8.31 15.19 19.98
N ASP A 173 9.31 15.93 19.50
CA ASP A 173 9.35 17.39 19.65
C ASP A 173 8.21 18.07 18.86
N ASP A 174 7.93 17.61 17.64
CA ASP A 174 6.80 18.09 16.83
C ASP A 174 5.45 17.74 17.46
N LEU A 175 5.34 16.54 18.05
CA LEU A 175 4.14 16.11 18.77
C LEU A 175 3.89 17.00 19.99
N MET A 176 4.92 17.34 20.76
CA MET A 176 4.80 18.19 21.95
C MET A 176 4.46 19.64 21.58
N ALA A 177 4.92 20.12 20.43
CA ALA A 177 4.65 21.47 19.95
C ALA A 177 3.19 21.67 19.48
N ASP A 178 2.64 20.73 18.71
CA ASP A 178 1.24 20.78 18.25
C ASP A 178 0.61 19.37 18.20
N PRO A 179 0.10 18.87 19.34
CA PRO A 179 -0.43 17.50 19.44
C PRO A 179 -1.63 17.26 18.54
N MET A 180 -2.50 18.26 18.37
CA MET A 180 -3.74 18.10 17.61
C MET A 180 -3.45 17.97 16.11
N ARG A 181 -2.57 18.83 15.58
CA ARG A 181 -2.16 18.76 14.19
C ARG A 181 -1.31 17.53 13.90
N ALA A 182 -0.38 17.19 14.79
CA ALA A 182 0.46 16.00 14.65
C ALA A 182 -0.37 14.72 14.61
N LEU A 183 -1.44 14.60 15.42
CA LEU A 183 -2.31 13.41 15.43
C LEU A 183 -3.30 13.35 14.27
N LEU A 184 -3.88 14.48 13.87
CA LEU A 184 -4.94 14.52 12.84
C LEU A 184 -4.42 14.69 11.40
N SER A 185 -3.14 15.02 11.21
CA SER A 185 -2.58 15.18 9.87
C SER A 185 -2.56 13.84 9.11
N PHE A 186 -2.92 13.88 7.82
CA PHE A 186 -2.79 12.73 6.92
C PHE A 186 -1.34 12.46 6.47
N SER A 187 -0.42 13.39 6.74
CA SER A 187 1.02 13.24 6.50
C SER A 187 1.74 12.68 7.74
N GLY A 188 2.98 12.22 7.55
CA GLY A 188 3.80 11.72 8.66
C GLY A 188 3.38 10.32 9.11
N LEU A 189 3.72 9.32 8.30
CA LEU A 189 3.43 7.91 8.57
C LEU A 189 4.74 7.12 8.56
N SER A 190 5.08 6.50 9.69
CA SER A 190 6.27 5.65 9.80
C SER A 190 5.95 4.26 9.25
N PHE A 191 6.73 3.82 8.25
CA PHE A 191 6.58 2.50 7.65
C PHE A 191 6.72 1.38 8.70
N LEU A 192 7.68 1.52 9.63
CA LEU A 192 8.00 0.49 10.62
C LEU A 192 6.83 0.28 11.59
N GLY A 193 6.22 1.37 12.07
CA GLY A 193 5.06 1.28 12.96
C GLY A 193 3.88 0.58 12.32
N GLY A 194 3.64 0.85 11.02
CA GLY A 194 2.58 0.19 10.28
C GLY A 194 2.83 -1.30 10.07
N LEU A 195 4.07 -1.68 9.73
CA LEU A 195 4.46 -3.08 9.57
C LEU A 195 4.32 -3.87 10.88
N ILE A 196 4.79 -3.31 12.00
CA ILE A 196 4.78 -3.98 13.31
C ILE A 196 3.35 -4.16 13.83
N LEU A 197 2.60 -3.07 14.01
CA LEU A 197 1.25 -3.19 14.58
C LEU A 197 0.27 -3.87 13.62
N GLY A 198 0.40 -3.62 12.31
CA GLY A 198 -0.36 -4.32 11.27
C GLY A 198 -0.10 -5.83 11.31
N GLY A 199 1.18 -6.23 11.27
CA GLY A 199 1.60 -7.63 11.29
C GLY A 199 1.18 -8.37 12.57
N ILE A 200 1.38 -7.76 13.75
CA ILE A 200 0.97 -8.34 15.04
C ILE A 200 -0.54 -8.54 15.08
N SER A 201 -1.31 -7.53 14.64
CA SER A 201 -2.79 -7.60 14.66
C SER A 201 -3.32 -8.69 13.73
N VAL A 202 -2.75 -8.83 12.53
CA VAL A 202 -3.10 -9.92 11.61
C VAL A 202 -2.72 -11.28 12.18
N TYR A 203 -1.53 -11.42 12.77
CA TYR A 203 -1.12 -12.68 13.42
C TYR A 203 -2.10 -13.09 14.52
N ILE A 204 -2.47 -12.15 15.40
CA ILE A 204 -3.46 -12.38 16.47
C ILE A 204 -4.81 -12.78 15.86
N TYR A 205 -5.26 -12.08 14.82
CA TYR A 205 -6.54 -12.37 14.16
C TYR A 205 -6.56 -13.78 13.54
N VAL A 206 -5.54 -14.13 12.76
CA VAL A 206 -5.39 -15.44 12.09
C VAL A 206 -5.37 -16.56 13.13
N LYS A 207 -4.59 -16.39 14.22
CA LYS A 207 -4.51 -17.37 15.31
C LYS A 207 -5.85 -17.52 16.06
N ARG A 208 -6.55 -16.42 16.35
CA ARG A 208 -7.87 -16.44 17.01
C ARG A 208 -8.94 -17.12 16.16
N ASN A 209 -8.82 -17.05 14.83
CA ASN A 209 -9.73 -17.72 13.90
C ASN A 209 -9.26 -19.13 13.49
N LYS A 210 -8.27 -19.70 14.20
CA LYS A 210 -7.73 -21.06 13.97
C LYS A 210 -7.25 -21.31 12.54
N ILE A 211 -6.88 -20.24 11.82
CA ILE A 211 -6.26 -20.35 10.50
C ILE A 211 -4.78 -20.71 10.71
N SER A 212 -4.27 -21.73 10.00
CA SER A 212 -2.86 -22.13 10.12
C SER A 212 -1.94 -20.98 9.68
N VAL A 213 -1.21 -20.41 10.65
CA VAL A 213 -0.33 -19.25 10.43
C VAL A 213 0.73 -19.56 9.38
N VAL A 214 1.31 -20.77 9.41
CA VAL A 214 2.37 -21.17 8.47
C VAL A 214 1.86 -21.19 7.03
N HIS A 215 0.64 -21.71 6.82
CA HIS A 215 0.00 -21.70 5.51
C HIS A 215 -0.47 -20.32 5.08
N PHE A 216 -0.91 -19.51 6.04
CA PHE A 216 -1.26 -18.12 5.78
C PHE A 216 -0.05 -17.28 5.36
N LEU A 217 1.12 -17.49 5.96
CA LEU A 217 2.37 -16.84 5.54
C LEU A 217 2.72 -17.16 4.08
N ASP A 218 2.55 -18.41 3.63
CA ASP A 218 2.74 -18.76 2.22
C ASP A 218 1.73 -18.08 1.28
N VAL A 219 0.51 -17.81 1.74
CA VAL A 219 -0.47 -17.01 0.97
C VAL A 219 0.03 -15.56 0.86
N VAL A 220 0.45 -14.98 1.99
CA VAL A 220 0.99 -13.62 2.08
C VAL A 220 2.22 -13.44 1.17
N ALA A 221 3.09 -14.46 1.06
CA ALA A 221 4.25 -14.46 0.18
C ALA A 221 3.93 -14.21 -1.29
N ILE A 222 2.72 -14.58 -1.74
CA ILE A 222 2.24 -14.33 -3.11
C ILE A 222 1.60 -12.94 -3.24
N VAL A 223 0.90 -12.50 -2.18
CA VAL A 223 0.15 -11.24 -2.19
C VAL A 223 1.05 -10.02 -2.06
N LEU A 224 2.05 -10.07 -1.18
CA LEU A 224 2.88 -8.91 -0.86
C LEU A 224 3.72 -8.38 -2.02
N PRO A 225 4.46 -9.20 -2.81
CA PRO A 225 5.22 -8.68 -3.94
C PRO A 225 4.34 -7.95 -4.95
N LEU A 226 3.14 -8.48 -5.21
CA LEU A 226 2.22 -7.87 -6.17
C LEU A 226 1.66 -6.54 -5.65
N GLY A 227 1.28 -6.47 -4.38
CA GLY A 227 0.86 -5.22 -3.74
C GLY A 227 1.96 -4.18 -3.74
N TYR A 228 3.20 -4.58 -3.44
CA TYR A 228 4.38 -3.73 -3.48
C TYR A 228 4.61 -3.17 -4.89
N ALA A 229 4.61 -4.03 -5.92
CA ALA A 229 4.80 -3.64 -7.31
C ALA A 229 3.77 -2.60 -7.76
N ILE A 230 2.49 -2.81 -7.45
CA ILE A 230 1.43 -1.86 -7.80
C ILE A 230 1.61 -0.54 -7.04
N GLY A 231 1.99 -0.57 -5.77
CA GLY A 231 2.30 0.63 -5.00
C GLY A 231 3.44 1.45 -5.60
N ARG A 232 4.50 0.79 -6.10
CA ARG A 232 5.63 1.46 -6.75
C ARG A 232 5.32 2.01 -8.13
N ILE A 233 4.39 1.41 -8.87
CA ILE A 233 3.82 2.05 -10.06
C ILE A 233 3.15 3.37 -9.66
N GLY A 234 2.43 3.40 -8.54
CA GLY A 234 1.87 4.63 -7.96
C GLY A 234 2.92 5.72 -7.76
N CYS A 235 4.03 5.38 -7.09
CA CYS A 235 5.16 6.28 -6.88
C CYS A 235 5.76 6.81 -8.20
N GLN A 236 5.93 5.93 -9.20
CA GLN A 236 6.45 6.31 -10.51
C GLN A 236 5.53 7.29 -11.22
N VAL A 237 4.21 7.05 -11.19
CA VAL A 237 3.24 7.86 -11.93
C VAL A 237 3.06 9.23 -11.30
N SER A 238 3.01 9.32 -9.96
CA SER A 238 2.86 10.60 -9.26
C SER A 238 4.17 11.41 -9.20
N GLY A 239 5.33 10.74 -9.24
CA GLY A 239 6.62 11.38 -8.96
C GLY A 239 6.68 11.86 -7.51
N ASP A 240 6.44 10.98 -6.55
CA ASP A 240 6.30 11.32 -5.12
C ASP A 240 7.62 11.39 -4.34
N GLY A 241 8.76 11.53 -5.01
CA GLY A 241 10.08 11.54 -4.35
C GLY A 241 10.70 10.16 -4.16
N CYS A 242 10.06 9.08 -4.62
CA CYS A 242 10.62 7.73 -4.48
C CYS A 242 11.75 7.38 -5.46
N TRP A 243 12.41 8.37 -6.07
CA TRP A 243 13.51 8.19 -7.01
C TRP A 243 14.86 7.99 -6.30
N GLY A 244 15.86 7.64 -7.10
CA GLY A 244 17.21 7.37 -6.64
C GLY A 244 18.10 8.60 -6.58
N VAL A 245 19.38 8.36 -6.30
CA VAL A 245 20.43 9.37 -6.37
C VAL A 245 20.64 9.83 -7.82
N PHE A 246 21.37 10.92 -7.97
CA PHE A 246 21.83 11.39 -9.27
C PHE A 246 22.56 10.28 -10.02
N ASN A 247 22.21 10.09 -11.29
CA ASN A 247 22.89 9.13 -12.14
C ASN A 247 24.05 9.82 -12.87
N GLU A 248 25.25 9.71 -12.31
CA GLU A 248 26.48 10.34 -12.83
C GLU A 248 26.80 9.94 -14.28
N ALA A 249 26.31 8.78 -14.75
CA ALA A 249 26.48 8.36 -16.13
C ALA A 249 25.76 9.26 -17.15
N PHE A 250 24.89 10.16 -16.67
CA PHE A 250 24.14 11.14 -17.45
C PHE A 250 24.56 12.59 -17.14
N ALA A 251 25.74 12.78 -16.53
CA ALA A 251 26.36 14.10 -16.37
C ALA A 251 27.20 14.43 -17.62
N ASP A 252 26.98 15.62 -18.22
CA ASP A 252 27.96 16.19 -19.15
C ASP A 252 29.19 16.68 -18.35
N GLU A 253 30.40 16.33 -18.78
CA GLU A 253 31.64 16.76 -18.12
C GLU A 253 31.66 18.30 -17.94
N GLY A 254 31.81 18.76 -16.69
CA GLY A 254 31.89 20.18 -16.36
C GLY A 254 30.56 20.91 -16.15
N THR A 255 29.42 20.23 -16.30
CA THR A 255 28.09 20.83 -16.06
C THR A 255 27.64 20.58 -14.62
N ILE A 256 27.41 21.63 -13.84
CA ILE A 256 26.85 21.48 -12.49
C ILE A 256 25.41 20.94 -12.61
N PRO A 257 24.99 19.90 -11.86
CA PRO A 257 23.67 19.27 -11.99
C PRO A 257 22.49 20.23 -11.96
N ALA A 258 22.61 21.37 -11.27
CA ALA A 258 21.56 22.39 -11.16
C ALA A 258 21.26 23.16 -12.46
N VAL A 259 22.21 23.25 -13.41
CA VAL A 259 22.08 24.02 -14.66
C VAL A 259 21.84 23.16 -15.90
N ALA A 260 22.05 21.84 -15.82
CA ALA A 260 21.88 20.90 -16.94
C ALA A 260 20.50 21.01 -17.62
N TYR A 261 19.41 20.95 -16.85
CA TYR A 261 18.05 21.13 -17.39
C TYR A 261 17.81 22.54 -17.97
N GLN A 262 18.27 23.60 -17.30
CA GLN A 262 18.08 24.98 -17.77
C GLN A 262 18.82 25.28 -19.08
N MET A 263 19.92 24.57 -19.34
CA MET A 263 20.70 24.73 -20.56
C MET A 263 20.25 23.80 -21.70
N GLY A 264 19.23 22.95 -21.49
CA GLY A 264 18.82 21.94 -22.47
C GLY A 264 19.86 20.83 -22.67
N HIS A 265 20.84 20.74 -21.78
CA HIS A 265 21.92 19.76 -21.79
C HIS A 265 21.59 18.66 -20.77
N VAL A 266 20.83 17.66 -21.19
CA VAL A 266 20.76 16.39 -20.46
C VAL A 266 21.61 15.43 -21.26
N ALA A 267 22.76 15.03 -20.73
CA ALA A 267 23.70 14.17 -21.43
C ALA A 267 22.98 12.93 -21.98
N SER A 268 23.21 12.62 -23.25
CA SER A 268 22.70 11.38 -23.85
C SER A 268 23.58 10.22 -23.39
N PHE A 269 23.20 9.56 -22.30
CA PHE A 269 23.78 8.28 -21.94
C PHE A 269 23.63 7.30 -23.10
N GLN A 270 24.70 6.55 -23.37
CA GLN A 270 24.62 5.37 -24.20
C GLN A 270 24.61 4.17 -23.24
N PRO A 271 23.46 3.48 -23.05
CA PRO A 271 23.46 2.22 -22.31
C PRO A 271 24.49 1.24 -22.90
N PRO A 272 25.02 0.31 -22.11
CA PRO A 272 25.84 -0.77 -22.63
C PRO A 272 25.18 -1.39 -23.86
N GLU A 273 25.95 -1.74 -24.89
CA GLU A 273 25.42 -2.12 -26.21
C GLU A 273 24.31 -3.19 -26.13
N TRP A 274 24.43 -4.13 -25.21
CA TRP A 274 23.44 -5.19 -24.96
C TRP A 274 22.12 -4.73 -24.32
N LEU A 275 22.06 -3.51 -23.79
CA LEU A 275 20.88 -2.84 -23.22
C LEU A 275 20.38 -1.67 -24.08
N SER A 276 21.02 -1.40 -25.23
CA SER A 276 20.64 -0.30 -26.13
C SER A 276 19.24 -0.38 -26.73
N PHE A 277 18.60 -1.55 -26.68
CA PHE A 277 17.20 -1.73 -27.09
C PHE A 277 16.19 -1.18 -26.07
N LEU A 278 16.62 -0.89 -24.84
CA LEU A 278 15.77 -0.34 -23.78
C LEU A 278 15.79 1.19 -23.82
N PRO A 279 14.69 1.83 -23.42
CA PRO A 279 14.59 3.28 -23.47
C PRO A 279 15.38 3.93 -22.32
N ASP A 280 15.96 5.11 -22.58
CA ASP A 280 16.83 5.83 -21.64
C ASP A 280 16.14 6.16 -20.30
N TRP A 281 14.83 6.43 -20.34
CA TRP A 281 14.05 6.73 -19.13
C TRP A 281 14.01 5.58 -18.12
N LEU A 282 14.38 4.37 -18.54
CA LEU A 282 14.54 3.23 -17.65
C LEU A 282 15.80 3.36 -16.77
N PHE A 283 16.82 4.07 -17.25
CA PHE A 283 18.12 4.18 -16.59
C PHE A 283 18.29 5.51 -15.86
N ALA A 284 17.76 6.59 -16.44
CA ALA A 284 17.73 7.88 -15.78
C ALA A 284 16.51 8.71 -16.19
N TYR A 285 15.91 9.39 -15.22
CA TYR A 285 14.67 10.11 -15.43
C TYR A 285 14.63 11.39 -14.58
N THR A 286 14.06 12.47 -15.12
CA THR A 286 14.02 13.80 -14.46
C THR A 286 12.69 14.11 -13.78
N TYR A 287 11.71 13.21 -13.83
CA TYR A 287 10.41 13.36 -13.16
C TYR A 287 9.75 14.74 -13.37
N PRO A 288 9.46 15.13 -14.63
CA PRO A 288 8.77 16.39 -14.90
C PRO A 288 7.34 16.34 -14.34
N HIS A 289 6.83 17.47 -13.85
CA HIS A 289 5.50 17.59 -13.22
C HIS A 289 5.32 16.70 -11.98
N ASN A 290 6.36 16.52 -11.17
CA ASN A 290 6.28 15.70 -9.96
C ASN A 290 5.36 16.33 -8.89
N ILE A 291 4.63 15.51 -8.12
CA ILE A 291 3.66 15.97 -7.10
C ILE A 291 4.32 16.83 -6.02
N GLY A 292 5.60 16.56 -5.70
CA GLY A 292 6.36 17.28 -4.68
C GLY A 292 6.80 18.70 -5.09
N ASN A 293 6.62 19.08 -6.36
CA ASN A 293 7.17 20.31 -6.92
C ASN A 293 8.69 20.45 -6.68
N GLU A 294 9.42 19.33 -6.72
CA GLU A 294 10.87 19.29 -6.53
C GLU A 294 11.63 19.65 -7.80
N GLY A 295 12.74 20.37 -7.63
CA GLY A 295 13.64 20.78 -8.70
C GLY A 295 13.41 22.21 -9.19
N VAL A 296 13.54 22.44 -10.50
CA VAL A 296 13.44 23.77 -11.12
C VAL A 296 12.12 23.94 -11.87
N LEU A 297 11.68 25.18 -12.06
CA LEU A 297 10.47 25.50 -12.82
C LEU A 297 10.65 25.20 -14.31
N ILE A 298 9.65 24.55 -14.90
CA ILE A 298 9.55 24.31 -16.34
C ILE A 298 9.10 25.61 -17.03
N PRO A 299 9.88 26.15 -17.99
CA PRO A 299 9.51 27.37 -18.71
C PRO A 299 8.14 27.23 -19.41
N ASN A 300 7.32 28.28 -19.33
CA ASN A 300 5.99 28.35 -19.95
C ASN A 300 5.00 27.25 -19.51
N CYS A 301 5.22 26.62 -18.34
CA CYS A 301 4.30 25.63 -17.79
C CYS A 301 3.15 26.31 -17.04
N THR A 302 1.92 25.90 -17.36
CA THR A 302 0.67 26.40 -16.74
C THR A 302 -0.07 25.32 -15.94
N TRP A 303 0.56 24.18 -15.69
CA TRP A 303 -0.02 23.06 -14.96
C TRP A 303 0.11 23.27 -13.44
N ALA A 304 -0.61 22.48 -12.63
CA ALA A 304 -0.51 22.59 -11.17
C ALA A 304 0.89 22.20 -10.65
N HIS A 305 1.53 21.24 -11.31
CA HIS A 305 2.86 20.75 -10.97
C HIS A 305 3.83 21.12 -12.08
N CYS A 306 4.56 22.23 -11.95
CA CYS A 306 5.43 22.77 -13.00
C CYS A 306 6.92 22.64 -12.69
N HIS A 307 7.31 21.65 -11.91
CA HIS A 307 8.70 21.41 -11.55
C HIS A 307 9.26 20.13 -12.18
N VAL A 308 10.57 20.09 -12.32
CA VAL A 308 11.34 18.98 -12.87
C VAL A 308 12.71 18.94 -12.22
N LEU A 309 13.25 17.74 -12.02
CA LEU A 309 14.58 17.60 -11.47
C LEU A 309 15.60 18.17 -12.46
N PRO A 310 16.54 19.02 -12.00
CA PRO A 310 17.51 19.65 -12.88
C PRO A 310 18.52 18.64 -13.46
N ALA A 311 18.62 17.47 -12.82
CA ALA A 311 19.51 16.39 -13.19
C ALA A 311 18.77 15.05 -13.17
N PRO A 312 19.09 14.12 -14.10
CA PRO A 312 18.43 12.82 -14.16
C PRO A 312 18.88 11.89 -13.03
N VAL A 313 17.93 11.18 -12.44
CA VAL A 313 18.15 10.28 -11.31
C VAL A 313 17.75 8.86 -11.67
N PHE A 314 18.24 7.88 -10.92
CA PHE A 314 17.80 6.49 -11.09
C PHE A 314 16.30 6.36 -10.82
N PRO A 315 15.50 5.78 -11.74
CA PRO A 315 14.08 5.62 -11.51
C PRO A 315 13.80 4.35 -10.69
N THR A 316 14.19 4.39 -9.42
CA THR A 316 14.05 3.27 -8.47
C THR A 316 12.65 2.66 -8.42
N PRO A 317 11.52 3.40 -8.50
CA PRO A 317 10.20 2.77 -8.49
C PRO A 317 9.98 1.77 -9.63
N ILE A 318 10.59 1.99 -10.80
CA ILE A 318 10.50 1.04 -11.93
C ILE A 318 11.29 -0.23 -11.62
N TYR A 319 12.49 -0.10 -11.06
CA TYR A 319 13.32 -1.24 -10.67
C TYR A 319 12.62 -2.08 -9.61
N GLU A 320 12.12 -1.43 -8.56
CA GLU A 320 11.37 -2.06 -7.48
C GLU A 320 10.12 -2.79 -8.00
N THR A 321 9.35 -2.15 -8.89
CA THR A 321 8.19 -2.77 -9.55
C THR A 321 8.60 -4.02 -10.33
N THR A 322 9.64 -3.91 -11.15
CA THR A 322 10.11 -4.99 -12.02
C THR A 322 10.60 -6.18 -11.20
N MET A 323 11.44 -5.94 -10.19
CA MET A 323 11.96 -6.98 -9.30
C MET A 323 10.83 -7.68 -8.52
N MET A 324 9.85 -6.93 -8.03
CA MET A 324 8.70 -7.51 -7.30
C MET A 324 7.75 -8.30 -8.21
N LEU A 325 7.56 -7.89 -9.47
CA LEU A 325 6.81 -8.68 -10.45
C LEU A 325 7.54 -9.97 -10.84
N ILE A 326 8.87 -9.91 -11.00
CA ILE A 326 9.70 -11.10 -11.21
C ILE A 326 9.58 -12.05 -10.01
N LEU A 327 9.73 -11.53 -8.79
CA LEU A 327 9.59 -12.32 -7.56
C LEU A 327 8.19 -12.94 -7.44
N PHE A 328 7.13 -12.19 -7.74
CA PHE A 328 5.76 -12.70 -7.81
C PHE A 328 5.62 -13.85 -8.83
N GLY A 329 6.21 -13.70 -10.02
CA GLY A 329 6.21 -14.72 -11.07
C GLY A 329 6.94 -15.99 -10.63
N VAL A 330 8.14 -15.84 -10.07
CA VAL A 330 8.95 -16.94 -9.52
C VAL A 330 8.19 -17.66 -8.41
N LEU A 331 7.67 -16.96 -7.41
CA LEU A 331 6.90 -17.57 -6.32
C LEU A 331 5.61 -18.23 -6.82
N SER A 332 4.94 -17.63 -7.82
CA SER A 332 3.76 -18.21 -8.47
C SER A 332 4.04 -19.47 -9.28
N PHE A 333 5.27 -19.62 -9.77
CA PHE A 333 5.75 -20.87 -10.36
C PHE A 333 6.13 -21.88 -9.28
N LEU A 334 6.91 -21.47 -8.27
CA LEU A 334 7.40 -22.32 -7.19
C LEU A 334 6.29 -22.87 -6.30
N LYS A 335 5.18 -22.14 -6.09
CA LYS A 335 4.04 -22.61 -5.28
C LYS A 335 3.38 -23.88 -5.82
N LYS A 336 3.61 -24.22 -7.10
CA LYS A 336 3.12 -25.48 -7.70
C LYS A 336 4.02 -26.67 -7.37
N LYS A 337 5.29 -26.42 -7.02
CA LYS A 337 6.32 -27.44 -6.77
C LYS A 337 6.64 -27.61 -5.28
N ILE A 338 6.65 -26.53 -4.52
CA ILE A 338 7.01 -26.52 -3.10
C ILE A 338 5.80 -26.89 -2.24
N ARG A 339 5.92 -27.98 -1.48
CA ARG A 339 4.91 -28.43 -0.51
C ARG A 339 5.27 -28.15 0.95
N ILE A 340 6.50 -27.71 1.21
CA ILE A 340 6.99 -27.45 2.57
C ILE A 340 6.29 -26.20 3.11
N PRO A 341 5.49 -26.30 4.18
CA PRO A 341 4.76 -25.16 4.73
C PRO A 341 5.70 -24.06 5.23
N GLY A 342 5.44 -22.80 4.85
CA GLY A 342 6.23 -21.63 5.24
C GLY A 342 7.45 -21.36 4.35
N MET A 343 7.79 -22.28 3.43
CA MET A 343 8.95 -22.14 2.56
C MET A 343 8.77 -21.01 1.55
N LEU A 344 7.57 -20.79 1.01
CA LEU A 344 7.34 -19.71 0.05
C LEU A 344 7.53 -18.34 0.72
N PHE A 345 7.07 -18.20 1.97
CA PHE A 345 7.31 -17.00 2.75
C PHE A 345 8.78 -16.78 3.06
N ALA A 346 9.52 -17.82 3.42
CA ALA A 346 10.95 -17.69 3.69
C ALA A 346 11.74 -17.25 2.43
N ILE A 347 11.41 -17.81 1.26
CA ILE A 347 11.96 -17.38 -0.04
C ILE A 347 11.60 -15.92 -0.31
N TYR A 348 10.31 -15.56 -0.19
CA TYR A 348 9.87 -14.17 -0.33
C TYR A 348 10.67 -13.23 0.56
N PHE A 349 10.80 -13.56 1.85
CA PHE A 349 11.45 -12.71 2.84
C PHE A 349 12.93 -12.49 2.52
N THR A 350 13.64 -13.53 2.07
CA THR A 350 15.03 -13.40 1.60
C THR A 350 15.15 -12.49 0.39
N PHE A 351 14.36 -12.72 -0.65
CA PHE A 351 14.48 -11.96 -1.90
C PHE A 351 13.92 -10.54 -1.81
N ALA A 352 12.90 -10.30 -0.98
CA ALA A 352 12.43 -8.95 -0.66
C ALA A 352 13.48 -8.17 0.13
N GLY A 353 14.20 -8.82 1.05
CA GLY A 353 15.35 -8.22 1.71
C GLY A 353 16.47 -7.88 0.72
N LEU A 354 16.81 -8.82 -0.17
CA LEU A 354 17.83 -8.58 -1.20
C LEU A 354 17.47 -7.42 -2.13
N GLU A 355 16.22 -7.37 -2.60
CA GLU A 355 15.74 -6.25 -3.41
C GLU A 355 15.89 -4.93 -2.67
N ARG A 356 15.43 -4.87 -1.41
CA ARG A 356 15.52 -3.64 -0.63
C ARG A 356 16.97 -3.21 -0.40
N PHE A 357 17.86 -4.15 -0.12
CA PHE A 357 19.29 -3.87 0.05
C PHE A 357 19.92 -3.28 -1.23
N LEU A 358 19.61 -3.85 -2.40
CA LEU A 358 20.15 -3.37 -3.68
C LEU A 358 19.62 -1.98 -4.04
N ILE A 359 18.32 -1.75 -3.85
CA ILE A 359 17.68 -0.47 -4.15
C ILE A 359 18.15 0.64 -3.20
N GLU A 360 18.42 0.30 -1.94
CA GLU A 360 18.90 1.27 -0.95
C GLU A 360 20.26 1.88 -1.34
N LYS A 361 21.12 1.14 -2.07
CA LYS A 361 22.40 1.66 -2.57
C LYS A 361 22.27 2.77 -3.59
N ILE A 362 21.14 2.83 -4.29
CA ILE A 362 20.87 3.83 -5.34
C ILE A 362 19.77 4.80 -4.92
N ARG A 363 19.27 4.74 -3.68
CA ARG A 363 18.24 5.63 -3.14
C ARG A 363 18.85 6.84 -2.42
N VAL A 364 18.13 7.97 -2.43
CA VAL A 364 18.43 9.12 -1.57
C VAL A 364 17.85 8.83 -0.18
N ASN A 365 18.70 8.63 0.83
CA ASN A 365 18.25 8.36 2.21
C ASN A 365 19.12 9.07 3.26
N ASN A 366 18.56 9.21 4.46
CA ASN A 366 19.27 9.71 5.63
C ASN A 366 20.19 8.62 6.18
N LEU A 367 21.48 8.93 6.31
CA LEU A 367 22.51 8.03 6.81
C LEU A 367 22.57 8.10 8.35
N TYR A 368 22.49 6.95 9.03
CA TYR A 368 22.79 6.87 10.46
C TYR A 368 24.28 6.59 10.63
N LYS A 369 24.94 7.39 11.47
CA LYS A 369 26.34 7.14 11.87
C LYS A 369 26.37 6.16 13.04
N ILE A 370 26.82 4.94 12.79
CA ILE A 370 27.10 3.94 13.83
C ILE A 370 28.63 3.76 13.87
N GLY A 371 29.29 4.48 14.78
CA GLY A 371 30.76 4.54 14.81
C GLY A 371 31.31 5.18 13.52
N ASN A 372 32.18 4.45 12.82
CA ASN A 372 32.79 4.89 11.56
C ASN A 372 32.00 4.47 10.30
N PHE A 373 30.86 3.79 10.47
CA PHE A 373 30.05 3.31 9.35
C PHE A 373 28.77 4.14 9.23
N GLU A 374 28.47 4.57 8.01
CA GLU A 374 27.21 5.19 7.63
C GLU A 374 26.27 4.11 7.07
N ILE A 375 25.21 3.79 7.82
CA ILE A 375 24.27 2.72 7.47
C ILE A 375 22.85 3.27 7.56
N THR A 376 22.01 2.91 6.61
CA THR A 376 20.58 3.27 6.60
C THR A 376 19.75 2.29 7.45
N GLN A 377 18.64 2.76 8.00
CA GLN A 377 17.69 1.87 8.71
C GLN A 377 17.20 0.74 7.79
N ALA A 378 16.99 1.02 6.51
CA ALA A 378 16.54 0.03 5.54
C ALA A 378 17.61 -1.02 5.21
N GLU A 379 18.91 -0.69 5.17
CA GLU A 379 20.00 -1.67 5.04
C GLU A 379 20.02 -2.66 6.20
N ILE A 380 19.82 -2.18 7.44
CA ILE A 380 19.79 -3.04 8.63
C ILE A 380 18.60 -4.01 8.52
N ILE A 381 17.40 -3.49 8.27
CA ILE A 381 16.18 -4.30 8.19
C ILE A 381 16.28 -5.32 7.04
N SER A 382 16.71 -4.88 5.86
CA SER A 382 16.84 -5.75 4.69
C SER A 382 17.88 -6.85 4.91
N SER A 383 19.02 -6.55 5.54
CA SER A 383 20.04 -7.54 5.90
C SER A 383 19.48 -8.57 6.89
N LEU A 384 18.73 -8.13 7.91
CA LEU A 384 18.06 -9.04 8.85
C LEU A 384 17.03 -9.92 8.15
N MET A 385 16.25 -9.38 7.21
CA MET A 385 15.29 -10.15 6.42
C MET A 385 15.99 -11.24 5.59
N MET A 386 17.10 -10.90 4.93
CA MET A 386 17.89 -11.86 4.16
C MET A 386 18.44 -12.99 5.02
N ILE A 387 19.05 -12.66 6.16
CA ILE A 387 19.66 -13.65 7.06
C ILE A 387 18.59 -14.57 7.64
N THR A 388 17.54 -13.99 8.23
CA THR A 388 16.48 -14.77 8.89
C THR A 388 15.66 -15.59 7.89
N GLY A 389 15.39 -15.06 6.69
CA GLY A 389 14.75 -15.79 5.60
C GLY A 389 15.60 -16.98 5.15
N THR A 390 16.91 -16.79 4.96
CA THR A 390 17.83 -17.86 4.54
C THR A 390 17.97 -18.95 5.60
N ILE A 391 18.08 -18.57 6.88
CA ILE A 391 18.07 -19.51 8.00
C ILE A 391 16.75 -20.29 8.04
N ALA A 392 15.61 -19.61 7.85
CA ALA A 392 14.30 -20.26 7.81
C ALA A 392 14.20 -21.28 6.66
N ILE A 393 14.70 -20.95 5.46
CA ILE A 393 14.77 -21.90 4.33
C ILE A 393 15.54 -23.16 4.75
N PHE A 394 16.74 -23.00 5.33
CA PHE A 394 17.57 -24.13 5.75
C PHE A 394 16.88 -24.99 6.82
N ILE A 395 16.29 -24.37 7.84
CA ILE A 395 15.60 -25.07 8.93
C ILE A 395 14.36 -25.82 8.42
N LEU A 396 13.55 -25.18 7.56
CA LEU A 396 12.35 -25.78 6.98
C LEU A 396 12.70 -26.93 6.04
N TYR A 397 13.78 -26.81 5.27
CA TYR A 397 14.25 -27.88 4.41
C TYR A 397 14.78 -29.08 5.22
N LYS A 398 15.59 -28.84 6.25
CA LYS A 398 16.12 -29.89 7.14
C LYS A 398 15.01 -30.63 7.88
N ASN A 399 13.93 -29.94 8.24
CA ASN A 399 12.78 -30.53 8.95
C ASN A 399 11.57 -30.78 8.05
N LYS A 400 11.77 -30.90 6.72
CA LYS A 400 10.67 -30.96 5.74
C LYS A 400 9.62 -32.04 6.08
N ASP A 401 10.06 -33.24 6.46
CA ASP A 401 9.14 -34.37 6.70
C ASP A 401 8.31 -34.14 7.96
N LYS A 402 8.92 -33.54 9.01
CA LYS A 402 8.21 -33.13 10.23
C LYS A 402 7.21 -32.00 9.95
N MET A 403 7.59 -31.04 9.12
CA MET A 403 6.72 -29.92 8.75
C MET A 403 5.54 -30.39 7.91
N ILE A 404 5.78 -31.28 6.95
CA ILE A 404 4.73 -31.90 6.15
C ILE A 404 3.84 -32.77 7.03
N ALA A 405 4.37 -33.60 7.93
CA ALA A 405 3.53 -34.41 8.81
C ALA A 405 2.69 -33.59 9.80
N LYS A 406 3.18 -32.42 10.24
CA LYS A 406 2.49 -31.57 11.22
C LYS A 406 1.43 -30.65 10.59
N TYR A 407 1.64 -30.23 9.36
CA TYR A 407 0.83 -29.19 8.70
C TYR A 407 0.28 -29.60 7.33
N GLY A 408 0.74 -30.72 6.78
CA GLY A 408 0.22 -31.33 5.56
C GLY A 408 -0.71 -32.46 5.94
N ASP A 409 -1.95 -32.10 6.28
CA ASP A 409 -3.09 -33.02 6.22
C ASP A 409 -3.62 -33.04 4.78
#